data_AF-A0A957C3U8-F1
#
_entry.id   AF-A0A957C3U8-F1
#
_cell.length_a   1.000
_cell.length_b   1.000
_cell.length_c   1.000
_cell.angle_alpha   90.00
_cell.angle_beta   90.00
_cell.angle_gamma   90.00
#
_symmetry.space_group_name_H-M   'P 1'
#
loop_
_entity.id
_entity.type
_entity.pdbx_description
1 polymer ?
#
loop_
_entity_poly.entity_id
_entity_poly.type
_entity_poly.pdbx_seq_one_letter_code
_entity_poly.pdbx_strand_id
1 'polypeptide(L)'
;MLVVFIKSLHTLAVLYFLLCLYVIWQYALNGFYRRWLALALASVLLEALVYAGNGFRCPLTDWAIALGDSTGADYIQEWFFRGNLNFVPSFAIFATAGMTLAGRRWLLERSR
;
A
#
# COMPACT_ATOMS: atom_id res chain seq x y z
N MET A 1 2.11 25.65 -1.91
CA MET A 1 1.13 25.05 -2.84
C MET A 1 1.55 23.67 -3.34
N LEU A 2 2.78 23.47 -3.83
CA LEU A 2 3.24 22.18 -4.38
C LEU A 2 3.31 21.04 -3.34
N VAL A 3 3.78 21.33 -2.12
CA VAL A 3 3.83 20.36 -1.00
C VAL A 3 2.45 19.80 -0.65
N VAL A 4 1.42 20.65 -0.63
CA VAL A 4 0.04 20.23 -0.35
C VAL A 4 -0.44 19.25 -1.43
N PHE A 5 -0.15 19.53 -2.71
CA PHE A 5 -0.50 18.66 -3.82
C PHE A 5 0.19 17.29 -3.74
N ILE A 6 1.47 17.26 -3.36
CA ILE A 6 2.22 16.01 -3.16
C ILE A 6 1.63 15.21 -2.01
N LYS A 7 1.34 15.83 -0.85
CA LYS A 7 0.69 15.15 0.28
C LYS A 7 -0.72 14.65 -0.06
N SER A 8 -1.48 15.41 -0.87
CA SER A 8 -2.80 14.97 -1.35
C SER A 8 -2.69 13.77 -2.29
N LEU A 9 -1.73 13.78 -3.22
CA LEU A 9 -1.45 12.64 -4.10
C LEU A 9 -1.01 11.41 -3.31
N HIS A 10 -0.15 11.59 -2.29
CA HIS A 10 0.28 10.50 -1.44
C HIS A 10 -0.90 9.90 -0.68
N THR A 11 -1.76 10.74 -0.11
CA THR A 11 -3.01 10.30 0.53
C THR A 11 -3.90 9.51 -0.43
N LEU A 12 -4.03 9.97 -1.68
CA LEU A 12 -4.79 9.28 -2.71
C LEU A 12 -4.18 7.91 -3.07
N ALA A 13 -2.85 7.84 -3.15
CA ALA A 13 -2.12 6.59 -3.39
C ALA A 13 -2.33 5.60 -2.24
N VAL A 14 -2.24 6.07 -0.99
CA VAL A 14 -2.54 5.25 0.20
C VAL A 14 -3.97 4.71 0.14
N LEU A 15 -4.97 5.55 -0.17
CA LEU A 15 -6.35 5.10 -0.34
C LEU A 15 -6.51 4.06 -1.46
N TYR A 16 -5.81 4.24 -2.57
CA TYR A 16 -5.79 3.27 -3.67
C TYR A 16 -5.19 1.92 -3.23
N PHE A 17 -4.08 1.93 -2.48
CA PHE A 17 -3.50 0.70 -1.94
C PHE A 17 -4.39 0.05 -0.89
N LEU A 18 -5.08 0.82 -0.04
CA LEU A 18 -6.09 0.29 0.88
C LEU A 18 -7.22 -0.42 0.11
N LEU A 19 -7.67 0.15 -1.01
CA LEU A 19 -8.68 -0.47 -1.85
C LEU A 19 -8.17 -1.77 -2.50
N CYS A 20 -6.93 -1.79 -2.99
CA CYS A 20 -6.29 -3.00 -3.51
C CYS A 20 -6.19 -4.08 -2.43
N LEU A 21 -5.77 -3.70 -1.22
CA LEU A 21 -5.69 -4.57 -0.06
C LEU A 21 -7.07 -5.16 0.28
N TYR A 22 -8.11 -4.33 0.27
CA TYR A 22 -9.48 -4.76 0.50
C TYR A 22 -9.91 -5.81 -0.52
N VAL A 23 -9.62 -5.62 -1.81
CA VAL A 23 -9.93 -6.62 -2.85
C VAL A 23 -9.18 -7.94 -2.60
N ILE A 24 -7.89 -7.89 -2.24
CA ILE A 24 -7.09 -9.07 -1.92
C ILE A 24 -7.70 -9.84 -0.74
N TRP A 25 -8.07 -9.13 0.33
CA TRP A 25 -8.70 -9.74 1.52
C TRP A 25 -10.10 -10.28 1.25
N GLN A 26 -10.90 -9.56 0.46
CA GLN A 26 -12.23 -10.03 0.03
C GLN A 26 -12.13 -11.32 -0.78
N TYR A 27 -11.13 -11.42 -1.67
CA TYR A 27 -10.87 -12.66 -2.37
C TYR A 27 -10.38 -13.76 -1.41
N ALA A 28 -9.44 -13.45 -0.51
CA ALA A 28 -8.91 -14.42 0.44
C ALA A 28 -10.00 -15.04 1.33
N LEU A 29 -10.92 -14.22 1.84
CA LEU A 29 -11.99 -14.66 2.75
C LEU A 29 -13.20 -15.21 2.00
N ASN A 30 -13.73 -14.47 1.02
CA ASN A 30 -15.03 -14.75 0.40
C ASN A 30 -14.91 -15.36 -1.00
N GLY A 31 -13.77 -15.24 -1.68
CA GLY A 31 -13.55 -15.74 -3.05
C GLY A 31 -14.11 -14.84 -4.16
N PHE A 32 -14.63 -13.66 -3.83
CA PHE A 32 -15.12 -12.68 -4.81
C PHE A 32 -13.97 -11.89 -5.45
N TYR A 33 -14.24 -11.21 -6.58
CA TYR A 33 -13.31 -10.28 -7.25
C TYR A 33 -12.06 -10.89 -7.93
N ARG A 34 -12.10 -12.17 -8.35
CA ARG A 34 -11.00 -12.84 -9.07
C ARG A 34 -10.45 -12.05 -10.26
N ARG A 35 -11.28 -11.30 -10.99
CA ARG A 35 -10.86 -10.47 -12.15
C ARG A 35 -10.00 -9.27 -11.74
N TRP A 36 -10.30 -8.66 -10.59
CA TRP A 36 -9.61 -7.48 -10.08
C TRP A 36 -8.40 -7.84 -9.21
N LEU A 37 -8.34 -9.09 -8.72
CA LEU A 37 -7.23 -9.61 -7.92
C LEU A 37 -5.89 -9.46 -8.63
N ALA A 38 -5.81 -9.79 -9.92
CA ALA A 38 -4.57 -9.70 -10.69
C ALA A 38 -4.06 -8.25 -10.79
N LEU A 39 -4.97 -7.30 -11.02
CA LEU A 39 -4.63 -5.86 -11.03
C LEU A 39 -4.19 -5.39 -9.64
N ALA A 40 -4.92 -5.75 -8.58
CA ALA A 40 -4.57 -5.37 -7.21
C ALA A 40 -3.20 -5.94 -6.79
N LEU A 41 -2.91 -7.20 -7.11
CA LEU A 41 -1.61 -7.82 -6.88
C LEU A 41 -0.50 -7.12 -7.66
N ALA A 42 -0.72 -6.86 -8.95
CA ALA A 42 0.26 -6.18 -9.79
C ALA A 42 0.59 -4.79 -9.26
N SER A 43 -0.41 -4.00 -8.87
CA SER A 43 -0.22 -2.67 -8.30
C SER A 43 0.59 -2.72 -7.00
N VAL A 44 0.24 -3.62 -6.07
CA VAL A 44 0.96 -3.73 -4.78
C VAL A 44 2.39 -4.25 -4.98
N LEU A 45 2.61 -5.20 -5.90
CA LEU A 45 3.95 -5.68 -6.22
C LEU A 45 4.81 -4.60 -6.90
N LEU A 46 4.23 -3.82 -7.80
CA LEU A 46 4.91 -2.71 -8.46
C LEU A 46 5.37 -1.68 -7.43
N GLU A 47 4.48 -1.28 -6.51
CA GLU A 47 4.82 -0.37 -5.44
C GLU A 47 5.90 -0.95 -4.51
N ALA A 48 5.78 -2.23 -4.15
CA ALA A 48 6.79 -2.90 -3.33
C ALA A 48 8.17 -2.91 -4.02
N LEU A 49 8.23 -3.09 -5.34
CA LEU A 49 9.47 -3.01 -6.12
C LEU A 49 10.03 -1.58 -6.13
N VAL A 50 9.18 -0.58 -6.33
CA VAL A 50 9.59 0.83 -6.28
C VAL A 50 10.11 1.19 -4.89
N TYR A 51 9.40 0.78 -3.85
CA TYR A 51 9.78 1.01 -2.45
C TYR A 51 11.10 0.31 -2.07
N ALA A 52 11.27 -0.95 -2.50
CA ALA A 52 12.52 -1.69 -2.28
C ALA A 52 13.68 -1.08 -3.09
N GLY A 53 13.44 -0.69 -4.34
CA GLY A 53 14.42 -0.03 -5.21
C GLY A 53 14.86 1.34 -4.70
N ASN A 54 13.96 2.05 -4.00
CA ASN A 54 14.26 3.33 -3.35
C ASN A 54 14.78 3.18 -1.91
N GLY A 55 15.24 1.98 -1.52
CA GLY A 55 15.90 1.75 -0.22
C GLY A 55 14.95 1.72 0.98
N PHE A 56 13.74 1.21 0.81
CA PHE A 56 12.68 1.20 1.84
C PHE A 56 12.25 2.61 2.26
N ARG A 57 12.32 3.57 1.33
CA ARG A 57 11.80 4.93 1.50
C ARG A 57 10.73 5.20 0.46
N CYS A 58 9.63 5.81 0.89
CA CYS A 58 8.60 6.25 -0.04
C CYS A 58 9.18 7.36 -0.92
N PRO A 59 9.25 7.20 -2.27
CA PRO A 59 9.85 8.21 -3.14
C PRO A 59 9.10 9.55 -3.06
N LEU A 60 7.78 9.53 -2.78
CA LEU A 60 7.01 10.75 -2.55
C LEU A 60 7.47 11.52 -1.30
N THR A 61 7.97 10.84 -0.28
CA THR A 61 8.55 11.48 0.92
C THR A 61 9.86 12.17 0.57
N ASP A 62 10.73 11.52 -0.20
CA ASP A 62 11.99 12.14 -0.66
C ASP A 62 11.72 13.36 -1.56
N TRP A 63 10.68 13.29 -2.41
CA TRP A 63 10.25 14.42 -3.22
C TRP A 63 9.68 15.56 -2.37
N ALA A 64 8.87 15.25 -1.34
CA ALA A 64 8.36 16.26 -0.42
C ALA A 64 9.49 16.98 0.33
N ILE A 65 10.50 16.24 0.79
CA ILE A 65 11.69 16.78 1.45
C ILE A 65 12.51 17.64 0.48
N ALA A 66 12.75 17.14 -0.75
CA ALA A 66 13.49 17.87 -1.78
C ALA A 66 12.82 19.18 -2.21
N LEU A 67 11.49 19.26 -2.10
CA LEU A 67 10.69 20.46 -2.39
C LEU A 67 10.56 21.43 -1.19
N GLY A 68 11.27 21.17 -0.08
CA GLY A 68 11.37 22.09 1.05
C GLY A 68 10.40 21.81 2.21
N ASP A 69 9.82 20.61 2.29
CA ASP A 69 9.06 20.18 3.47
C ASP A 69 10.01 19.65 4.54
N SER A 70 9.97 20.23 5.74
CA SER A 70 10.84 19.86 6.87
C SER A 70 10.51 18.50 7.49
N THR A 71 9.27 18.00 7.29
CA THR A 71 8.79 16.79 7.96
C THR A 71 8.68 15.59 7.02
N GLY A 72 8.46 15.81 5.72
CA GLY A 72 8.27 14.74 4.72
C GLY A 72 7.08 13.80 4.99
N ALA A 73 6.26 14.09 6.00
CA ALA A 73 5.22 13.22 6.52
C ALA A 73 3.85 13.55 5.92
N ASP A 74 3.08 12.52 5.58
CA ASP A 74 1.71 12.67 5.08
C ASP A 74 0.76 13.27 6.10
N TYR A 75 -0.25 14.02 5.63
CA TYR A 75 -1.31 14.56 6.49
C TYR A 75 -1.99 13.48 7.34
N ILE A 76 -2.16 12.26 6.81
CA ILE A 76 -2.73 11.14 7.55
C ILE A 76 -1.78 10.65 8.65
N GLN A 77 -0.48 10.56 8.37
CA GLN A 77 0.49 10.09 9.37
C GLN A 77 0.69 11.15 10.46
N GLU A 78 0.73 12.42 10.08
CA GLU A 78 0.92 13.58 10.95
C GLU A 78 -0.32 13.84 11.84
N TRP A 79 -1.52 13.55 11.33
CA TRP A 79 -2.78 13.75 12.08
C TRP A 79 -3.26 12.51 12.84
N PHE A 80 -3.12 11.32 12.25
CA PHE A 80 -3.71 10.07 12.78
C PHE A 80 -2.70 9.20 13.54
N PHE A 81 -1.42 9.25 13.17
CA PHE A 81 -0.36 8.40 13.73
C PHE A 81 0.74 9.23 14.40
N ARG A 82 0.34 10.11 15.33
CA ARG A 82 1.25 10.87 16.22
C ARG A 82 2.06 9.98 17.21
N GLY A 83 1.98 8.66 17.06
CA GLY A 83 2.65 7.66 17.90
C GLY A 83 3.51 6.71 17.07
N ASN A 84 4.45 6.03 17.74
CA ASN A 84 5.52 5.13 17.24
C ASN A 84 5.09 3.92 16.35
N LEU A 85 3.93 3.97 15.70
CA LEU A 85 3.50 2.95 14.75
C LEU A 85 3.98 3.34 13.36
N ASN A 86 5.03 2.66 12.90
CA ASN A 86 5.48 2.73 11.53
C ASN A 86 4.35 2.16 10.64
N PHE A 87 3.63 3.04 9.95
CA PHE A 87 2.50 2.69 9.07
C PHE A 87 2.93 1.74 7.95
N VAL A 88 4.11 1.99 7.37
CA VAL A 88 4.66 1.23 6.26
C VAL A 88 4.91 -0.26 6.57
N PRO A 89 5.68 -0.65 7.62
CA PRO A 89 5.86 -2.06 7.95
C PRO A 89 4.56 -2.73 8.41
N SER A 90 3.66 -2.01 9.08
CA SER A 90 2.35 -2.56 9.47
C SER A 90 1.52 -2.90 8.23
N PHE A 91 1.49 -2.00 7.25
CA PHE A 91 0.83 -2.21 5.97
C PHE A 91 1.47 -3.35 5.17
N ALA A 92 2.81 -3.44 5.17
CA ALA A 92 3.55 -4.52 4.51
C ALA A 92 3.22 -5.90 5.12
N ILE A 93 3.15 -6.01 6.45
CA ILE A 93 2.74 -7.25 7.13
C ILE A 93 1.29 -7.61 6.75
N PHE A 94 0.39 -6.63 6.72
CA PHE A 94 -1.02 -6.87 6.39
C PHE A 94 -1.22 -7.27 4.92
N ALA A 95 -0.44 -6.67 4.02
CA ALA A 95 -0.42 -7.00 2.59
C ALA A 95 0.14 -8.40 2.34
N THR A 96 1.26 -8.76 2.96
CA THR A 96 1.86 -10.09 2.80
C THR A 96 0.95 -11.18 3.37
N ALA A 97 0.31 -10.96 4.52
CA ALA A 97 -0.68 -11.88 5.07
C ALA A 97 -1.89 -12.07 4.12
N GLY A 98 -2.45 -10.96 3.61
CA GLY A 98 -3.57 -11.00 2.66
C GLY A 98 -3.21 -11.74 1.37
N MET A 99 -2.05 -11.46 0.79
CA MET A 99 -1.55 -12.13 -0.42
C MET A 99 -1.32 -13.63 -0.19
N THR A 100 -0.77 -14.01 0.96
CA THR A 100 -0.54 -15.43 1.30
C THR A 100 -1.86 -16.19 1.41
N LEU A 101 -2.86 -15.60 2.06
CA LEU A 101 -4.20 -16.21 2.17
C LEU A 101 -4.91 -16.29 0.81
N ALA A 102 -4.83 -15.22 0.01
CA ALA A 102 -5.36 -15.20 -1.35
C ALA A 102 -4.69 -16.28 -2.22
N GLY A 103 -3.36 -16.42 -2.15
CA GLY A 103 -2.60 -17.45 -2.85
C GLY A 103 -2.98 -18.86 -2.39
N ARG A 104 -3.11 -19.08 -1.07
CA ARG A 104 -3.56 -20.37 -0.50
C ARG A 104 -4.94 -20.74 -1.04
N ARG A 105 -5.88 -19.79 -1.07
CA ARG A 105 -7.22 -20.02 -1.62
C ARG A 105 -7.17 -20.38 -3.09
N TRP A 106 -6.40 -19.63 -3.88
CA TRP A 106 -6.25 -19.89 -5.32
C TRP A 106 -5.69 -21.30 -5.60
N LEU A 107 -4.74 -21.76 -4.79
CA LEU A 107 -4.21 -23.14 -4.88
C LEU A 107 -5.27 -24.20 -4.57
N LEU A 108 -6.12 -23.95 -3.56
CA LEU A 108 -7.23 -24.86 -3.22
C LEU A 108 -8.29 -24.92 -4.33
N GLU A 109 -8.58 -23.80 -4.98
CA GLU A 109 -9.49 -23.73 -6.13
C GLU A 109 -8.94 -24.47 -7.35
N ARG A 110 -7.61 -24.50 -7.53
CA ARG A 110 -6.96 -25.22 -8.65
C ARG A 110 -6.90 -26.75 -8.44
N SER A 111 -7.00 -27.22 -7.20
CA SER A 111 -6.92 -28.64 -6.85
C SER A 111 -8.25 -29.38 -6.90
N ARG A 112 -9.38 -28.69 -7.14
CA ARG A 112 -10.69 -29.29 -7.39
C ARG A 112 -10.98 -29.33 -8.88
#